data_AF-A0A963RQ37-F1
#
_entry.id   AF-A0A963RQ37-F1
#
_cell.length_a   1.000
_cell.length_b   1.000
_cell.length_c   1.000
_cell.angle_alpha   90.00
_cell.angle_beta   90.00
_cell.angle_gamma   90.00
#
_symmetry.space_group_name_H-M   'P 1'
#
loop_
_entity.id
_entity.type
_entity.pdbx_description
1 polymer ?
#
loop_
_entity_poly.entity_id
_entity_poly.type
_entity_poly.pdbx_seq_one_letter_code
_entity_poly.pdbx_strand_id
1 'polypeptide(L)'
;MAATHGGRIVPIGILPTLRQTDFGPHCITDRRRYHALVQQLIKRRGDRFRIDINGQDPLKLDMADITLEGANTSFQVHYRVEPGAYADTFNAFQLMTPLALAIGANSPTLFGHRLWHETRIPLFKQSIDTRHVDRFSWNEPARVNFGQGWVRRGAQELFREVARIYPPLLPICAP
;
A
#
# COMPACT_ATOMS: atom_id res chain seq x y z
N MET A 1 7.93 21.95 -15.75
CA MET A 1 6.62 22.32 -15.18
C MET A 1 6.67 22.59 -13.67
N ALA A 2 7.36 21.79 -12.83
CA ALA A 2 7.46 22.12 -11.40
C ALA A 2 8.35 23.35 -11.12
N ALA A 3 9.53 23.42 -11.75
CA ALA A 3 10.48 24.52 -11.57
C ALA A 3 9.92 25.89 -11.97
N THR A 4 9.05 25.95 -12.97
CA THR A 4 8.37 27.20 -13.39
C THR A 4 7.38 27.73 -12.35
N HIS A 5 7.01 26.91 -11.37
CA HIS A 5 6.18 27.28 -10.21
C HIS A 5 6.99 27.30 -8.91
N GLY A 6 8.33 27.38 -8.98
CA GLY A 6 9.22 27.36 -7.82
C GLY A 6 9.39 26.00 -7.14
N GLY A 7 8.81 24.93 -7.70
CA GLY A 7 8.89 23.57 -7.14
C GLY A 7 10.21 22.86 -7.44
N ARG A 8 10.65 22.02 -6.50
CA ARG A 8 11.81 21.13 -6.64
C ARG A 8 11.40 19.67 -6.40
N ILE A 9 12.10 18.75 -7.06
CA ILE A 9 11.88 17.32 -6.87
C ILE A 9 12.67 16.86 -5.64
N VAL A 10 12.03 16.08 -4.78
CA VAL A 10 12.66 15.45 -3.62
C VAL A 10 12.40 13.95 -3.70
N PRO A 11 13.44 13.11 -3.91
CA PRO A 11 13.28 11.66 -3.99
C PRO A 11 13.16 11.06 -2.58
N ILE A 12 11.96 11.12 -2.00
CA ILE A 12 11.70 10.70 -0.62
C ILE A 12 10.40 9.91 -0.50
N GLY A 13 10.39 8.86 0.31
CA GLY A 13 9.25 7.96 0.46
C GLY A 13 8.03 8.63 1.10
N ILE A 14 8.22 9.50 2.10
CA ILE A 14 7.18 10.35 2.67
C ILE A 14 7.79 11.74 2.86
N LEU A 15 7.11 12.77 2.38
CA LEU A 15 7.57 14.14 2.53
C LEU A 15 7.43 14.59 3.99
N PRO A 16 8.51 15.01 4.70
CA PRO A 16 8.47 15.30 6.13
C PRO A 16 7.56 16.47 6.52
N THR A 17 7.27 17.35 5.57
CA THR A 17 6.43 18.54 5.78
C THR A 17 4.93 18.25 5.62
N LEU A 18 4.53 17.02 5.27
CA LEU A 18 3.13 16.65 5.15
C LEU A 18 2.41 16.88 6.48
N ARG A 19 1.23 17.49 6.40
CA ARG A 19 0.29 17.75 7.48
C ARG A 19 -0.99 16.98 7.24
N GLN A 20 -1.76 16.71 8.30
CA GLN A 20 -3.05 16.02 8.16
C GLN A 20 -4.01 16.77 7.22
N THR A 21 -3.90 18.10 7.16
CA THR A 21 -4.68 18.97 6.27
C THR A 21 -4.37 18.79 4.79
N ASP A 22 -3.24 18.16 4.45
CA ASP A 22 -2.86 17.88 3.06
C ASP A 22 -3.57 16.63 2.49
N PHE A 23 -4.39 15.98 3.33
CA PHE A 23 -5.14 14.76 3.01
C PHE A 23 -6.64 15.00 3.02
N GLY A 24 -7.36 14.13 2.31
CA GLY A 24 -8.81 14.17 2.18
C GLY A 24 -9.26 14.09 0.72
N PRO A 25 -10.57 14.09 0.46
CA PRO A 25 -11.10 13.83 -0.89
C PRO A 25 -10.56 14.76 -1.99
N HIS A 26 -10.14 15.97 -1.62
CA HIS A 26 -9.59 16.98 -2.52
C HIS A 26 -8.23 16.60 -3.13
N CYS A 27 -7.47 15.67 -2.52
CA CYS A 27 -6.17 15.24 -3.02
C CYS A 27 -6.27 14.05 -4.00
N ILE A 28 -7.46 13.48 -4.18
CA ILE A 28 -7.69 12.39 -5.13
C ILE A 28 -7.67 12.97 -6.54
N THR A 29 -6.87 12.37 -7.42
CA THR A 29 -6.89 12.74 -8.85
C THR A 29 -8.29 12.50 -9.42
N ASP A 30 -8.86 13.51 -10.08
CA ASP A 30 -10.20 13.45 -10.67
C ASP A 30 -10.26 12.48 -11.86
N ARG A 31 -10.40 11.18 -11.55
CA ARG A 31 -10.62 10.10 -12.49
C ARG A 31 -11.63 9.14 -11.89
N ARG A 32 -12.66 8.78 -12.67
CA ARG A 32 -13.74 7.84 -12.27
C ARG A 32 -13.22 6.58 -11.59
N ARG A 33 -12.12 6.00 -12.08
CA ARG A 33 -11.50 4.80 -11.50
C ARG A 33 -11.09 4.97 -10.03
N TYR A 34 -10.54 6.13 -9.66
CA TYR A 34 -10.03 6.37 -8.33
C TYR A 34 -11.17 6.60 -7.35
N HIS A 35 -12.18 7.38 -7.75
CA HIS A 35 -13.40 7.55 -6.95
C HIS A 35 -14.11 6.21 -6.73
N ALA A 36 -14.23 5.36 -7.76
CA ALA A 36 -14.83 4.04 -7.63
C ALA A 36 -14.04 3.14 -6.66
N LEU A 37 -12.71 3.09 -6.75
CA LEU A 37 -11.87 2.30 -5.84
C LEU A 37 -11.99 2.79 -4.40
N VAL A 38 -11.89 4.10 -4.17
CA VAL A 38 -12.01 4.72 -2.84
C VAL A 38 -13.35 4.39 -2.21
N GLN A 39 -14.46 4.55 -2.96
CA GLN A 39 -15.80 4.23 -2.48
C GLN A 39 -15.94 2.75 -2.10
N GLN A 40 -15.38 1.83 -2.88
CA GLN A 40 -15.47 0.39 -2.59
C GLN A 40 -14.64 -0.01 -1.37
N LEU A 41 -13.45 0.57 -1.20
CA LEU A 41 -12.62 0.32 -0.03
C LEU A 41 -13.26 0.85 1.25
N ILE A 42 -13.81 2.07 1.22
CA ILE A 42 -14.56 2.65 2.36
C ILE A 42 -15.80 1.81 2.67
N LYS A 43 -16.60 1.44 1.66
CA LYS A 43 -17.79 0.60 1.84
C LYS A 43 -17.46 -0.75 2.47
N ARG A 44 -16.37 -1.38 2.03
CA ARG A 44 -15.93 -2.68 2.56
C ARG A 44 -15.38 -2.57 3.98
N ARG A 45 -14.63 -1.52 4.27
CA ARG A 45 -14.13 -1.25 5.62
C ARG A 45 -15.28 -1.04 6.62
N GLY A 46 -16.34 -0.34 6.21
CA GLY A 46 -17.54 -0.13 7.04
C GLY A 46 -17.36 0.75 8.29
N ASP A 47 -16.12 1.15 8.61
CA ASP A 47 -15.75 1.99 9.75
C ASP A 47 -14.48 2.80 9.42
N ARG A 48 -13.93 3.55 10.39
CA ARG A 48 -12.69 4.30 10.27
C ARG A 48 -11.48 3.38 10.10
N PHE A 49 -10.48 3.88 9.39
CA PHE A 49 -9.15 3.30 9.33
C PHE A 49 -8.36 3.77 10.54
N ARG A 50 -7.87 2.82 11.34
CA ARG A 50 -7.04 3.10 12.51
C ARG A 50 -5.59 2.93 12.15
N ILE A 51 -4.82 4.00 12.29
CA ILE A 51 -3.37 4.03 12.15
C ILE A 51 -2.77 4.01 13.56
N ASP A 52 -1.91 3.03 13.82
CA ASP A 52 -1.12 2.90 15.06
C ASP A 52 0.30 2.49 14.65
N ILE A 53 1.21 3.46 14.64
CA ILE A 53 2.60 3.28 14.22
C ILE A 53 3.51 3.66 15.38
N ASN A 54 4.30 2.69 15.83
CA ASN A 54 5.32 2.92 16.84
C ASN A 54 6.51 3.71 16.29
N GLY A 55 7.31 4.29 17.17
CA GLY A 55 8.45 5.11 16.80
C GLY A 55 9.10 5.75 18.01
N GLN A 56 9.98 6.70 17.74
CA GLN A 56 10.45 7.61 18.79
C GLN A 56 9.31 8.52 19.26
N ASP A 57 8.50 9.00 18.32
CA ASP A 57 7.28 9.78 18.58
C ASP A 57 6.09 9.02 18.00
N PRO A 58 5.48 8.07 18.74
CA PRO A 58 4.43 7.19 18.19
C PRO A 58 3.22 7.98 17.69
N LEU A 59 2.57 7.45 16.66
CA LEU A 59 1.41 8.07 16.01
C LEU A 59 0.19 7.16 16.12
N LYS A 60 -0.90 7.69 16.67
CA LYS A 60 -2.23 7.06 16.66
C LYS A 60 -3.24 8.00 16.04
N LEU A 61 -3.97 7.55 15.03
CA LEU A 61 -4.90 8.37 14.27
C LEU A 61 -6.05 7.50 13.74
N ASP A 62 -7.28 7.98 13.88
CA ASP A 62 -8.45 7.39 13.23
C ASP A 62 -8.89 8.27 12.06
N MET A 63 -8.96 7.71 10.84
CA MET A 63 -9.33 8.44 9.63
C MET A 63 -10.56 7.87 8.96
N ALA A 64 -11.39 8.74 8.38
CA ALA A 64 -12.61 8.34 7.69
C ALA A 64 -12.37 8.01 6.20
N ASP A 65 -11.18 8.27 5.67
CA ASP A 65 -10.82 8.00 4.28
C ASP A 65 -9.47 7.26 4.15
N ILE A 66 -9.17 6.82 2.92
CA ILE A 66 -7.96 6.06 2.57
C ILE A 66 -6.83 6.92 1.99
N THR A 67 -7.01 8.23 1.91
CA THR A 67 -6.12 9.12 1.13
C THR A 67 -4.70 9.17 1.69
N LEU A 68 -4.51 8.73 2.93
CA LEU A 68 -3.21 8.58 3.57
C LEU A 68 -2.26 7.63 2.83
N GLU A 69 -2.80 6.69 2.05
CA GLU A 69 -2.00 5.87 1.13
C GLU A 69 -1.18 6.76 0.18
N GLY A 70 -1.73 7.92 -0.22
CA GLY A 70 -1.10 8.90 -1.09
C GLY A 70 0.08 9.66 -0.47
N ALA A 71 0.35 9.48 0.83
CA ALA A 71 1.57 10.00 1.47
C ALA A 71 2.83 9.30 0.94
N ASN A 72 2.66 8.08 0.43
CA ASN A 72 3.76 7.22 0.04
C ASN A 72 4.16 7.48 -1.42
N THR A 73 5.45 7.66 -1.64
CA THR A 73 6.06 7.54 -2.97
C THR A 73 6.94 6.30 -3.02
N SER A 74 7.22 5.78 -4.22
CA SER A 74 8.12 4.66 -4.40
C SER A 74 8.87 4.74 -5.72
N PHE A 75 10.04 4.11 -5.74
CA PHE A 75 10.76 3.76 -6.96
C PHE A 75 10.53 2.27 -7.21
N GLN A 76 10.12 1.92 -8.43
CA GLN A 76 9.75 0.56 -8.78
C GLN A 76 10.49 0.14 -10.05
N VAL A 77 11.00 -1.10 -10.06
CA VAL A 77 11.67 -1.70 -11.22
C VAL A 77 10.81 -2.85 -11.71
N HIS A 78 10.46 -2.84 -13.00
CA HIS A 78 9.73 -3.92 -13.64
C HIS A 78 10.72 -4.83 -14.37
N TYR A 79 10.90 -6.05 -13.87
CA TYR A 79 11.83 -7.02 -14.42
C TYR A 79 11.07 -8.13 -15.17
N ARG A 80 11.45 -8.36 -16.43
CA ARG A 80 10.87 -9.41 -17.28
C ARG A 80 11.75 -10.65 -17.25
N VAL A 81 11.11 -11.81 -17.17
CA VAL A 81 11.77 -13.12 -17.16
C VAL A 81 11.11 -14.08 -18.14
N GLU A 82 11.87 -15.08 -18.57
CA GLU A 82 11.32 -16.23 -19.28
C GLU A 82 10.37 -17.02 -18.37
N PRO A 83 9.26 -17.59 -18.89
CA PRO A 83 8.26 -18.28 -18.07
C PRO A 83 8.84 -19.40 -17.18
N GLY A 84 9.82 -20.14 -17.69
CA GLY A 84 10.47 -21.24 -16.97
C GLY A 84 11.31 -20.79 -15.76
N ALA A 85 11.75 -19.53 -15.73
CA ALA A 85 12.55 -18.97 -14.63
C ALA A 85 11.73 -18.17 -13.61
N TYR A 86 10.40 -18.06 -13.82
CA TYR A 86 9.56 -17.15 -13.03
C TYR A 86 9.53 -17.52 -11.55
N ALA A 87 9.32 -18.79 -11.22
CA ALA A 87 9.18 -19.24 -9.83
C ALA A 87 10.44 -18.90 -9.02
N ASP A 88 11.61 -19.33 -9.52
CA ASP A 88 12.89 -19.08 -8.87
C ASP A 88 13.19 -17.58 -8.74
N THR A 89 12.94 -16.82 -9.80
CA THR A 89 13.22 -15.37 -9.78
C THR A 89 12.29 -14.62 -8.82
N PHE A 90 10.99 -14.93 -8.82
CA PHE A 90 10.03 -14.30 -7.91
C PHE A 90 10.36 -14.64 -6.46
N ASN A 91 10.68 -15.90 -6.17
CA ASN A 91 11.11 -16.34 -4.84
C ASN A 91 12.41 -15.63 -4.41
N ALA A 92 13.39 -15.46 -5.30
CA ALA A 92 14.58 -14.68 -5.01
C ALA A 92 14.25 -13.22 -4.66
N PHE A 93 13.34 -12.57 -5.41
CA PHE A 93 12.90 -11.21 -5.08
C PHE A 93 12.15 -11.12 -3.75
N GLN A 94 11.28 -12.08 -3.43
CA GLN A 94 10.62 -12.15 -2.12
C GLN A 94 11.67 -12.20 -1.00
N LEU A 95 12.68 -13.06 -1.14
CA LEU A 95 13.77 -13.20 -0.16
C LEU A 95 14.59 -11.92 0.00
N MET A 96 14.89 -11.23 -1.11
CA MET A 96 15.75 -10.04 -1.11
C MET A 96 15.03 -8.74 -0.74
N THR A 97 13.70 -8.69 -0.85
CA THR A 97 12.92 -7.46 -0.62
C THR A 97 13.16 -6.84 0.75
N PRO A 98 13.17 -7.57 1.88
CA PRO A 98 13.44 -6.98 3.20
C PRO A 98 14.80 -6.29 3.28
N LEU A 99 15.83 -6.86 2.63
CA LEU A 99 17.18 -6.28 2.59
C LEU A 99 17.22 -5.01 1.74
N ALA A 100 16.59 -5.03 0.56
CA ALA A 100 16.48 -3.86 -0.30
C ALA A 100 15.74 -2.72 0.39
N LEU A 101 14.65 -3.02 1.12
CA LEU A 101 13.90 -2.04 1.90
C LEU A 101 14.71 -1.47 3.07
N ALA A 102 15.48 -2.30 3.78
CA ALA A 102 16.32 -1.85 4.88
C ALA A 102 17.40 -0.86 4.39
N ILE A 103 18.03 -1.15 3.25
CA ILE A 103 19.06 -0.28 2.65
C ILE A 103 18.43 1.00 2.09
N GLY A 104 17.27 0.89 1.45
CA GLY A 104 16.59 2.00 0.79
C GLY A 104 15.67 2.83 1.70
N ALA A 105 15.68 2.57 3.01
CA ALA A 105 14.77 3.20 3.97
C ALA A 105 14.90 4.73 3.93
N ASN A 106 13.83 5.43 3.55
CA ASN A 106 13.87 6.89 3.33
C ASN A 106 12.59 7.63 3.74
N SER A 107 11.81 7.08 4.67
CA SER A 107 10.57 7.70 5.13
C SER A 107 10.45 7.66 6.67
N PRO A 108 11.31 8.38 7.40
CA PRO A 108 11.39 8.29 8.85
C PRO A 108 10.26 9.01 9.59
N THR A 109 9.46 9.83 8.89
CA THR A 109 8.51 10.76 9.52
C THR A 109 7.17 10.82 8.83
N LEU A 110 6.12 11.11 9.61
CA LEU A 110 4.78 11.44 9.12
C LEU A 110 4.13 12.43 10.08
N PHE A 111 3.56 13.54 9.58
CA PHE A 111 2.89 14.56 10.41
C PHE A 111 3.75 15.14 11.54
N GLY A 112 5.07 15.21 11.35
CA GLY A 112 6.01 15.67 12.37
C GLY A 112 6.42 14.61 13.41
N HIS A 113 5.87 13.39 13.33
CA HIS A 113 6.24 12.27 14.19
C HIS A 113 7.45 11.51 13.62
N ARG A 114 8.42 11.17 14.48
CA ARG A 114 9.54 10.28 14.13
C ARG A 114 9.18 8.82 14.39
N LEU A 115 9.00 8.06 13.31
CA LEU A 115 8.43 6.72 13.31
C LEU A 115 9.49 5.67 12.91
N TRP A 116 9.17 4.77 11.98
CA TRP A 116 10.12 3.79 11.46
C TRP A 116 10.99 4.46 10.40
N HIS A 117 12.25 4.05 10.26
CA HIS A 117 13.09 4.48 9.12
C HIS A 117 12.38 4.29 7.76
N GLU A 118 11.49 3.29 7.68
CA GLU A 118 10.65 2.98 6.55
C GLU A 118 9.15 2.93 6.94
N THR A 119 8.61 4.09 7.35
CA THR A 119 7.20 4.27 7.78
C THR A 119 6.17 3.93 6.71
N ARG A 120 6.51 3.93 5.41
CA ARG A 120 5.55 3.57 4.35
C ARG A 120 4.98 2.16 4.55
N ILE A 121 5.76 1.24 5.10
CA ILE A 121 5.32 -0.16 5.32
C ILE A 121 4.12 -0.23 6.27
N PRO A 122 4.20 0.21 7.54
CA PRO A 122 3.06 0.18 8.44
C PRO A 122 1.93 1.13 7.98
N LEU A 123 2.27 2.29 7.41
CA LEU A 123 1.28 3.25 6.95
C LEU A 123 0.38 2.67 5.86
N PHE A 124 0.99 2.16 4.79
CA PHE A 124 0.27 1.57 3.67
C PHE A 124 -0.52 0.33 4.12
N LYS A 125 0.10 -0.54 4.93
CA LYS A 125 -0.58 -1.73 5.45
C LYS A 125 -1.88 -1.39 6.19
N GLN A 126 -1.88 -0.30 6.97
CA GLN A 126 -3.03 0.08 7.80
C GLN A 126 -4.03 0.99 7.07
N SER A 127 -3.57 1.84 6.14
CA SER A 127 -4.43 2.82 5.46
C SER A 127 -5.41 2.23 4.43
N ILE A 128 -5.14 1.02 3.94
CA ILE A 128 -6.00 0.30 2.99
C ILE A 128 -6.53 -1.02 3.56
N ASP A 129 -6.37 -1.25 4.88
CA ASP A 129 -6.80 -2.49 5.50
C ASP A 129 -8.32 -2.54 5.66
N THR A 130 -9.02 -3.21 4.74
CA THR A 130 -10.48 -3.35 4.80
C THR A 130 -10.96 -4.50 5.68
N ARG A 131 -10.06 -5.20 6.39
CA ARG A 131 -10.43 -6.39 7.16
C ARG A 131 -11.21 -5.99 8.42
N HIS A 132 -12.26 -6.76 8.68
CA HIS A 132 -13.00 -6.70 9.94
C HIS A 132 -12.34 -7.63 10.94
N VAL A 133 -12.08 -7.15 12.16
CA VAL A 133 -11.59 -7.99 13.24
C VAL A 133 -12.81 -8.51 14.00
N ASP A 134 -13.42 -9.58 13.50
CA ASP A 134 -14.45 -10.32 14.23
C ASP A 134 -13.88 -11.66 14.71
N ARG A 135 -13.89 -11.84 16.04
CA ARG A 135 -13.35 -13.00 16.77
C ARG A 135 -14.01 -14.32 16.35
N PHE A 136 -15.22 -14.28 15.79
CA PHE A 136 -15.95 -15.46 15.33
C PHE A 136 -15.90 -15.65 13.81
N SER A 137 -15.35 -14.68 13.08
CA SER A 137 -15.22 -14.72 11.63
C SER A 137 -13.89 -15.33 11.18
N TRP A 138 -13.85 -15.78 9.94
CA TRP A 138 -12.59 -16.16 9.31
C TRP A 138 -11.71 -14.90 9.10
N ASN A 139 -10.45 -14.98 9.53
CA ASN A 139 -9.50 -13.89 9.34
C ASN A 139 -9.08 -13.80 7.88
N GLU A 140 -9.67 -12.86 7.14
CA GLU A 140 -9.24 -12.56 5.78
C GLU A 140 -7.76 -12.12 5.76
N PRO A 141 -6.94 -12.60 4.82
CA PRO A 141 -5.57 -12.10 4.66
C PRO A 141 -5.59 -10.67 4.12
N ALA A 142 -4.55 -9.89 4.43
CA ALA A 142 -4.39 -8.56 3.84
C ALA A 142 -4.28 -8.66 2.31
N ARG A 143 -4.86 -7.71 1.57
CA ARG A 143 -4.88 -7.73 0.09
C ARG A 143 -3.52 -7.46 -0.57
N VAL A 144 -2.56 -6.95 0.20
CA VAL A 144 -1.23 -6.60 -0.29
C VAL A 144 -0.21 -7.51 0.37
N ASN A 145 0.28 -8.49 -0.40
CA ASN A 145 1.22 -9.52 0.04
C ASN A 145 1.95 -10.10 -1.17
N PHE A 146 2.94 -10.96 -0.93
CA PHE A 146 3.69 -11.69 -1.95
C PHE A 146 3.10 -13.07 -2.30
N GLY A 147 1.92 -13.37 -1.78
CA GLY A 147 1.30 -14.70 -1.76
C GLY A 147 1.32 -15.31 -0.35
N GLN A 148 0.69 -16.47 -0.20
CA GLN A 148 0.67 -17.25 1.04
C GLN A 148 1.79 -18.33 1.10
N GLY A 149 2.78 -18.26 0.21
CA GLY A 149 3.93 -19.17 0.20
C GLY A 149 4.82 -19.01 -1.02
N TRP A 150 5.82 -19.90 -1.14
CA TRP A 150 6.72 -19.94 -2.29
C TRP A 150 6.00 -20.36 -3.58
N VAL A 151 6.34 -19.71 -4.68
CA VAL A 151 5.85 -20.09 -6.02
C VAL A 151 6.56 -21.37 -6.45
N ARG A 152 5.83 -22.33 -7.03
CA ARG A 152 6.35 -23.68 -7.32
C ARG A 152 6.56 -23.98 -8.80
N ARG A 153 5.70 -23.44 -9.66
CA ARG A 153 5.63 -23.71 -11.10
C ARG A 153 5.66 -22.42 -11.92
N GLY A 154 4.95 -21.37 -11.48
CA GLY A 154 4.99 -20.10 -12.19
C GLY A 154 3.91 -19.10 -11.78
N ALA A 155 3.89 -17.97 -12.51
CA ALA A 155 3.10 -16.78 -12.17
C ALA A 155 1.61 -17.07 -11.97
N GLN A 156 1.06 -18.03 -12.70
CA GLN A 156 -0.36 -18.35 -12.68
C GLN A 156 -0.86 -18.81 -11.30
N GLU A 157 -0.01 -19.38 -10.45
CA GLU A 157 -0.37 -19.73 -9.09
C GLU A 157 -0.79 -18.51 -8.27
N LEU A 158 -0.06 -17.39 -8.42
CA LEU A 158 -0.36 -16.13 -7.74
C LEU A 158 -1.70 -15.56 -8.21
N PHE A 159 -1.97 -15.57 -9.52
CA PHE A 159 -3.26 -15.11 -10.06
C PHE A 159 -4.43 -15.97 -9.57
N ARG A 160 -4.27 -17.30 -9.58
CA ARG A 160 -5.29 -18.23 -9.08
C ARG A 160 -5.54 -18.06 -7.59
N GLU A 161 -4.49 -17.86 -6.79
CA GLU A 161 -4.61 -17.58 -5.36
C GLU A 161 -5.41 -16.31 -5.12
N VAL A 162 -5.05 -15.21 -5.79
CA VAL A 162 -5.75 -13.93 -5.65
C VAL A 162 -7.23 -14.04 -6.02
N ALA A 163 -7.54 -14.68 -7.16
CA ALA A 163 -8.91 -14.84 -7.62
C ALA A 163 -9.76 -15.75 -6.72
N ARG A 164 -9.14 -16.68 -5.98
CA ARG A 164 -9.83 -17.58 -5.05
C ARG A 164 -10.09 -16.94 -3.69
N ILE A 165 -9.14 -16.15 -3.20
CA ILE A 165 -9.20 -15.58 -1.84
C ILE A 165 -9.99 -14.28 -1.82
N TYR A 166 -9.82 -13.42 -2.83
CA TYR A 166 -10.28 -12.04 -2.74
C TYR A 166 -11.49 -11.76 -3.64
N PRO A 167 -12.62 -11.29 -3.09
CA PRO A 167 -13.73 -10.84 -3.91
C PRO A 167 -13.33 -9.59 -4.74
N PRO A 168 -13.81 -9.44 -5.99
CA PRO A 168 -13.51 -8.30 -6.86
C PRO A 168 -13.88 -6.96 -6.23
N LEU A 169 -12.97 -5.98 -6.28
CA LEU A 169 -13.20 -4.65 -5.70
C LEU A 169 -14.14 -3.80 -6.54
N LEU A 170 -14.00 -3.84 -7.86
CA LEU A 170 -14.82 -3.08 -8.78
C LEU A 170 -15.86 -4.00 -9.45
N PRO A 171 -17.08 -3.50 -9.71
CA PRO A 171 -18.07 -4.24 -10.48
C PRO A 171 -17.57 -4.47 -11.91
N ILE A 172 -17.98 -5.59 -12.51
CA ILE A 172 -17.79 -5.83 -13.95
C ILE A 172 -18.69 -4.84 -14.69
N CYS A 173 -18.09 -3.84 -15.33
CA CYS A 173 -18.83 -2.76 -16.00
C CYS A 173 -19.24 -3.10 -17.44
N ALA A 174 -18.83 -4.25 -17.98
CA ALA A 174 -19.28 -4.79 -19.26
C ALA A 174 -19.03 -6.31 -19.30
N PRO A 175 -19.90 -7.10 -19.96
CA PRO A 175 -19.74 -8.54 -20.11
C PRO A 175 -18.46 -8.94 -20.86
#